data_AF-A0A143YAQ7-F1
#
_entry.id   AF-A0A143YAQ7-F1
#
_cell.length_a   1.000
_cell.length_b   1.000
_cell.length_c   1.000
_cell.angle_alpha   90.00
_cell.angle_beta   90.00
_cell.angle_gamma   90.00
#
_symmetry.space_group_name_H-M   'P 1'
#
loop_
_entity.id
_entity.type
_entity.pdbx_description
1 polymer ?
#
loop_
_entity_poly.entity_id
_entity_poly.type
_entity_poly.pdbx_seq_one_letter_code
_entity_poly.pdbx_strand_id
1 'polypeptide(L)'
;MIAEIKGKLSQTGYNLNESLEDNLTGNFFGALRYIPFDLALRNILVAGVYPSKVGDLIGKISADFWSDKIEFWPKADEGEIDALLNFDDTIIGIEVKYASGLSSDDNIDNSSIVDNQSVETEDSKNQLARESRDISRKGAGKTKILLFIANSESCRNVYNDVVNRNIISNDVQLAYISWQSILVELKKLKLDDRYYQVIIDDLISLLMKKGFESFKDMQVDFDVDIDQEKFYSFYPTDSSDSDFESNSKIKGANTL
;
A
#
# COMPACT_ATOMS: atom_id res chain seq x y z
N MET A 1 -6.58 16.95 -8.36
CA MET A 1 -8.04 16.67 -8.27
C MET A 1 -8.47 17.02 -6.84
N ILE A 2 -9.70 17.51 -6.61
CA ILE A 2 -10.18 17.86 -5.25
C ILE A 2 -11.32 16.89 -4.91
N ALA A 3 -11.15 16.06 -3.88
CA ALA A 3 -12.12 15.02 -3.48
C ALA A 3 -13.52 15.58 -3.19
N GLU A 4 -13.59 16.80 -2.64
CA GLU A 4 -14.85 17.52 -2.40
C GLU A 4 -15.63 17.80 -3.70
N ILE A 5 -14.95 18.20 -4.78
CA ILE A 5 -15.59 18.48 -6.08
C ILE A 5 -16.17 17.21 -6.70
N LYS A 6 -15.63 16.03 -6.36
CA LYS A 6 -16.11 14.74 -6.85
C LYS A 6 -17.17 14.10 -5.96
N GLY A 7 -17.62 14.78 -4.90
CA GLY A 7 -18.68 14.30 -4.02
C GLY A 7 -18.26 13.16 -3.09
N LYS A 8 -16.95 12.93 -2.92
CA LYS A 8 -16.39 11.91 -2.04
C LYS A 8 -16.39 12.33 -0.58
N LEU A 9 -16.16 13.62 -0.35
CA LEU A 9 -16.27 14.20 0.97
C LEU A 9 -17.72 14.65 1.19
N SER A 10 -18.43 13.99 2.09
CA SER A 10 -19.74 14.47 2.55
C SER A 10 -19.57 15.82 3.26
N GLN A 11 -20.43 16.80 2.97
CA GLN A 11 -20.46 18.08 3.69
C GLN A 11 -20.82 17.91 5.18
N THR A 12 -21.27 16.72 5.58
CA THR A 12 -21.83 16.40 6.90
C THR A 12 -20.92 15.55 7.79
N GLY A 13 -19.78 15.06 7.28
CA GLY A 13 -18.69 14.51 8.10
C GLY A 13 -18.88 13.09 8.67
N TYR A 14 -19.78 12.28 8.13
CA TYR A 14 -20.16 11.01 8.78
C TYR A 14 -19.15 9.84 8.64
N ASN A 15 -18.15 9.90 7.75
CA ASN A 15 -17.09 8.89 7.64
C ASN A 15 -15.69 9.53 7.62
N LEU A 16 -15.15 9.85 8.80
CA LEU A 16 -13.87 10.54 8.93
C LEU A 16 -12.70 9.72 8.34
N ASN A 17 -12.67 8.40 8.50
CA ASN A 17 -11.55 7.60 7.99
C ASN A 17 -11.54 7.47 6.47
N GLU A 18 -12.69 7.15 5.84
CA GLU A 18 -12.83 7.14 4.38
C GLU A 18 -12.50 8.52 3.81
N SER A 19 -12.95 9.58 4.48
CA SER A 19 -12.62 10.96 4.09
C SER A 19 -11.11 11.26 4.13
N LEU A 20 -10.35 10.62 5.04
CA LEU A 20 -8.91 10.77 5.13
C LEU A 20 -8.15 9.98 4.05
N GLU A 21 -8.67 8.81 3.68
CA GLU A 21 -8.15 7.97 2.59
C GLU A 21 -8.38 8.66 1.24
N ASP A 22 -9.63 9.04 0.95
CA ASP A 22 -9.99 9.79 -0.26
C ASP A 22 -9.20 11.10 -0.39
N ASN A 23 -9.01 11.83 0.72
CA ASN A 23 -8.22 13.05 0.72
C ASN A 23 -6.74 12.77 0.45
N LEU A 24 -6.17 11.71 1.02
CA LEU A 24 -4.78 11.34 0.75
C LEU A 24 -4.59 10.90 -0.70
N THR A 25 -5.45 10.02 -1.22
CA THR A 25 -5.46 9.59 -2.63
C THR A 25 -5.55 10.80 -3.55
N GLY A 26 -6.54 11.67 -3.32
CA GLY A 26 -6.77 12.86 -4.13
C GLY A 26 -5.62 13.86 -4.09
N ASN A 27 -5.03 14.12 -2.92
CA ASN A 27 -3.88 15.03 -2.78
C ASN A 27 -2.63 14.44 -3.45
N PHE A 28 -2.33 13.16 -3.19
CA PHE A 28 -1.12 12.52 -3.65
C PHE A 28 -1.11 12.36 -5.17
N PHE A 29 -2.02 11.55 -5.72
CA PHE A 29 -2.08 11.30 -7.16
C PHE A 29 -2.56 12.53 -7.93
N GLY A 30 -3.44 13.33 -7.33
CA GLY A 30 -3.96 14.53 -7.96
C GLY A 30 -2.94 15.65 -8.10
N ALA A 31 -1.86 15.65 -7.31
CA ALA A 31 -0.71 16.53 -7.49
C ALA A 31 0.32 15.92 -8.45
N LEU A 32 0.65 14.63 -8.30
CA LEU A 32 1.64 13.96 -9.15
C LEU A 32 1.28 13.96 -10.65
N ARG A 33 -0.01 14.00 -11.00
CA ARG A 33 -0.45 14.04 -12.41
C ARG A 33 0.02 15.26 -13.21
N TYR A 34 0.58 16.28 -12.54
CA TYR A 34 1.16 17.46 -13.18
C TYR A 34 2.67 17.35 -13.42
N ILE A 35 3.29 16.25 -12.99
CA ILE A 35 4.68 15.91 -13.30
C ILE A 35 4.65 14.75 -14.30
N PRO A 36 5.53 14.71 -15.31
CA PRO A 36 5.63 13.57 -16.20
C PRO A 36 5.73 12.23 -15.45
N PHE A 37 4.98 11.21 -15.89
CA PHE A 37 4.90 9.91 -15.19
C PHE A 37 6.32 9.35 -15.01
N ASP A 38 7.09 9.48 -16.09
CA ASP A 38 8.47 9.03 -16.26
C ASP A 38 9.48 9.65 -15.29
N LEU A 39 9.19 10.85 -14.77
CA LEU A 39 10.07 11.60 -13.86
C LEU A 39 9.76 11.36 -12.39
N ALA A 40 8.48 11.12 -12.04
CA ALA A 40 8.06 10.99 -10.65
C ALA A 40 7.40 9.64 -10.34
N LEU A 41 6.11 9.47 -10.68
CA LEU A 41 5.33 8.32 -10.20
C LEU A 41 5.93 6.98 -10.66
N ARG A 42 6.44 6.88 -11.90
CA ARG A 42 7.11 5.67 -12.38
C ARG A 42 8.32 5.32 -11.50
N ASN A 43 9.17 6.30 -11.19
CA ASN A 43 10.39 6.07 -10.42
C ASN A 43 10.06 5.64 -8.98
N ILE A 44 9.05 6.24 -8.37
CA ILE A 44 8.54 5.86 -7.05
C ILE A 44 8.07 4.40 -7.06
N LEU A 45 7.25 4.04 -8.06
CA LEU A 45 6.69 2.70 -8.14
C LEU A 45 7.76 1.65 -8.46
N VAL A 46 8.59 1.87 -9.48
CA VAL A 46 9.66 0.94 -9.88
C VAL A 46 10.59 0.60 -8.71
N ALA A 47 10.96 1.60 -7.89
CA ALA A 47 11.88 1.39 -6.78
C ALA A 47 11.19 0.83 -5.52
N GLY A 48 9.91 1.12 -5.31
CA GLY A 48 9.23 0.86 -4.03
C GLY A 48 8.26 -0.32 -4.01
N VAL A 49 7.80 -0.82 -5.17
CA VAL A 49 6.77 -1.90 -5.20
C VAL A 49 7.34 -3.27 -4.89
N TYR A 50 6.54 -4.08 -4.21
CA TYR A 50 6.75 -5.50 -3.99
C TYR A 50 5.58 -6.31 -4.59
N PRO A 51 5.83 -7.42 -5.29
CA PRO A 51 7.15 -7.95 -5.63
C PRO A 51 7.83 -7.13 -6.73
N SER A 52 9.17 -7.08 -6.73
CA SER A 52 9.97 -6.25 -7.65
C SER A 52 9.69 -6.54 -9.13
N LYS A 53 9.32 -7.77 -9.48
CA LYS A 53 8.90 -8.15 -10.85
C LYS A 53 7.77 -7.27 -11.41
N VAL A 54 6.88 -6.76 -10.54
CA VAL A 54 5.80 -5.86 -10.96
C VAL A 54 6.35 -4.46 -11.20
N GLY A 55 7.37 -4.04 -10.44
CA GLY A 55 8.16 -2.83 -10.71
C GLY A 55 8.78 -2.86 -12.11
N ASP A 56 9.32 -4.00 -12.55
CA ASP A 56 9.87 -4.16 -13.90
C ASP A 56 8.80 -3.99 -15.00
N LEU A 57 7.55 -4.39 -14.74
CA LEU A 57 6.42 -4.17 -15.65
C LEU A 57 6.04 -2.69 -15.71
N ILE A 58 5.98 -2.02 -14.56
CA ILE A 58 5.71 -0.58 -14.47
C ILE A 58 6.81 0.24 -15.15
N GLY A 59 8.07 -0.20 -15.04
CA GLY A 59 9.22 0.46 -15.66
C GLY A 59 9.18 0.49 -17.19
N LYS A 60 8.38 -0.37 -17.83
CA LYS A 60 8.18 -0.39 -19.29
C LYS A 60 7.17 0.66 -19.76
N ILE A 61 6.39 1.23 -18.84
CA ILE A 61 5.44 2.29 -19.17
C ILE A 61 6.23 3.57 -19.43
N SER A 62 6.00 4.19 -20.58
CA SER A 62 6.48 5.55 -20.86
C SER A 62 5.29 6.45 -21.11
N ALA A 63 5.17 7.48 -20.30
CA ALA A 63 4.18 8.52 -20.46
C ALA A 63 4.76 9.85 -19.98
N ASP A 64 4.74 10.85 -20.86
CA ASP A 64 5.04 12.22 -20.47
C ASP A 64 3.79 12.81 -19.79
N PHE A 65 2.81 13.27 -20.56
CA PHE A 65 1.51 13.68 -20.03
C PHE A 65 0.61 12.47 -19.75
N TRP A 66 0.20 12.31 -18.49
CA TRP A 66 -0.64 11.18 -18.04
C TRP A 66 -1.86 11.62 -17.21
N SER A 67 -2.17 12.92 -17.17
CA SER A 67 -3.27 13.41 -16.35
C SER A 67 -4.66 13.00 -16.84
N ASP A 68 -4.77 12.65 -18.13
CA ASP A 68 -5.93 12.04 -18.79
C ASP A 68 -5.96 10.50 -18.65
N LYS A 69 -4.85 9.90 -18.22
CA LYS A 69 -4.71 8.45 -18.01
C LYS A 69 -5.11 8.02 -16.60
N ILE A 70 -5.36 8.96 -15.68
CA ILE A 70 -5.83 8.66 -14.32
C ILE A 70 -7.31 9.02 -14.14
N GLU A 71 -8.08 8.04 -13.72
CA GLU A 71 -9.45 8.21 -13.24
C GLU A 71 -9.48 7.93 -11.73
N PHE A 72 -10.24 8.72 -10.97
CA PHE A 72 -10.37 8.55 -9.53
C PHE A 72 -11.77 8.09 -9.20
N TRP A 73 -11.86 7.11 -8.31
CA TRP A 73 -13.11 6.48 -7.90
C TRP A 73 -14.01 6.06 -9.08
N PRO A 74 -13.47 5.39 -10.13
CA PRO A 74 -14.34 4.91 -11.19
C PRO A 74 -15.30 3.88 -10.63
N LYS A 75 -16.59 4.09 -10.87
CA LYS A 75 -17.61 3.09 -10.56
C LYS A 75 -17.30 1.78 -11.30
N ALA A 76 -17.44 0.67 -10.61
CA ALA A 76 -17.35 -0.66 -11.19
C ALA A 76 -18.53 -1.51 -10.71
N ASP A 77 -18.66 -2.70 -11.29
CA ASP A 77 -19.79 -3.58 -11.02
C ASP A 77 -19.71 -4.14 -9.60
N GLU A 78 -18.50 -4.44 -9.13
CA GLU A 78 -18.27 -5.06 -7.86
C GLU A 78 -17.64 -4.14 -6.83
N GLY A 79 -17.24 -2.92 -7.15
CA GLY A 79 -16.58 -2.05 -6.18
C GLY A 79 -16.33 -0.65 -6.71
N GLU A 80 -15.52 0.07 -5.96
CA GLU A 80 -15.04 1.38 -6.35
C GLU A 80 -13.57 1.46 -5.95
N ILE A 81 -12.71 1.34 -6.94
CA ILE A 81 -11.26 1.43 -6.76
C ILE A 81 -10.87 2.90 -6.58
N ASP A 82 -9.92 3.20 -5.69
CA ASP A 82 -9.57 4.58 -5.37
C ASP A 82 -9.03 5.36 -6.58
N ALA A 83 -8.18 4.73 -7.38
CA ALA A 83 -7.71 5.28 -8.63
C ALA A 83 -7.42 4.19 -9.68
N LEU A 84 -7.55 4.57 -10.95
CA LEU A 84 -7.28 3.70 -12.10
C LEU A 84 -6.38 4.44 -13.09
N LEU A 85 -5.20 3.89 -13.32
CA LEU A 85 -4.29 4.30 -14.39
C LEU A 85 -4.54 3.43 -15.62
N ASN A 86 -4.87 4.05 -16.75
CA ASN A 86 -5.18 3.35 -17.98
C ASN A 86 -4.26 3.83 -19.11
N PHE A 87 -3.09 3.19 -19.22
CA PHE A 87 -2.14 3.39 -20.32
C PHE A 87 -2.50 2.49 -21.51
N ASP A 88 -1.77 2.62 -22.61
CA ASP A 88 -2.11 1.92 -23.85
C ASP A 88 -2.02 0.39 -23.67
N ASP A 89 -0.92 -0.11 -23.10
CA ASP A 89 -0.67 -1.56 -22.91
C ASP A 89 -0.77 -2.03 -21.45
N THR A 90 -1.03 -1.11 -20.50
CA THR A 90 -1.08 -1.43 -19.06
C THR A 90 -2.23 -0.73 -18.38
N ILE A 91 -2.92 -1.46 -17.51
CA ILE A 91 -3.89 -0.92 -16.55
C ILE A 91 -3.41 -1.18 -15.13
N ILE A 92 -3.46 -0.15 -14.29
CA ILE A 92 -3.09 -0.24 -12.87
C ILE A 92 -4.27 0.25 -12.06
N GLY A 93 -4.94 -0.66 -11.37
CA GLY A 93 -5.87 -0.30 -10.32
C GLY A 93 -5.13 -0.03 -9.02
N ILE A 94 -5.50 1.02 -8.31
CA ILE A 94 -4.85 1.45 -7.08
C ILE A 94 -5.89 1.46 -5.96
N GLU A 95 -5.59 0.73 -4.90
CA GLU A 95 -6.39 0.69 -3.68
C GLU A 95 -5.55 1.21 -2.51
N VAL A 96 -6.06 2.19 -1.79
CA VAL A 96 -5.36 2.95 -0.75
C VAL A 96 -6.02 2.69 0.61
N LYS A 97 -5.17 2.37 1.60
CA LYS A 97 -5.53 2.39 3.02
C LYS A 97 -4.62 3.33 3.78
N TYR A 98 -5.21 4.07 4.72
CA TYR A 98 -4.48 4.97 5.61
C TYR A 98 -4.80 4.69 7.07
N ALA A 99 -6.09 4.75 7.42
CA ALA A 99 -6.55 4.64 8.81
C ALA A 99 -7.52 3.47 9.01
N SER A 100 -7.96 2.82 7.93
CA SER A 100 -8.86 1.68 7.97
C SER A 100 -8.19 0.40 7.47
N GLY A 101 -8.76 -0.75 7.87
CA GLY A 101 -8.47 -2.04 7.26
C GLY A 101 -9.26 -2.22 5.96
N LEU A 102 -9.25 -3.42 5.38
CA LEU A 102 -10.11 -3.72 4.23
C LEU A 102 -11.59 -3.52 4.57
N SER A 103 -12.38 -2.99 3.64
CA SER A 103 -13.80 -2.70 3.86
C SER A 103 -14.66 -3.97 3.90
N SER A 104 -14.20 -5.05 3.27
CA SER A 104 -14.88 -6.35 3.24
C SER A 104 -13.87 -7.49 3.16
N ASP A 105 -14.17 -8.56 3.89
CA ASP A 105 -13.39 -9.80 3.90
C ASP A 105 -14.29 -11.01 4.16
N ASP A 106 -13.79 -12.20 3.82
CA ASP A 106 -14.44 -13.49 4.06
C ASP A 106 -13.39 -14.60 4.27
N ASN A 107 -13.85 -15.83 4.50
CA ASN A 107 -12.99 -16.97 4.77
C ASN A 107 -12.70 -17.83 3.54
N ILE A 108 -12.91 -17.32 2.32
CA ILE A 108 -12.68 -18.10 1.09
C ILE A 108 -11.19 -18.33 0.90
N ASP A 109 -10.79 -19.60 0.76
CA ASP A 109 -9.41 -20.02 0.57
C ASP A 109 -9.33 -21.02 -0.59
N ASN A 110 -8.74 -20.57 -1.70
CA ASN A 110 -8.53 -21.32 -2.93
C ASN A 110 -7.08 -21.88 -3.03
N SER A 111 -6.31 -21.87 -1.94
CA SER A 111 -4.91 -22.32 -1.89
C SER A 111 -4.71 -23.81 -2.22
N SER A 112 -5.72 -24.62 -1.90
CA SER A 112 -5.71 -26.06 -2.14
C SER A 112 -6.05 -26.46 -3.59
N ILE A 113 -6.47 -25.49 -4.41
CA ILE A 113 -6.81 -25.69 -5.82
C ILE A 113 -5.50 -25.71 -6.62
N VAL A 114 -4.97 -26.90 -6.86
CA VAL A 114 -3.80 -27.10 -7.72
C VAL A 114 -4.23 -27.03 -9.17
N ASP A 115 -3.49 -26.25 -9.98
CA ASP A 115 -3.63 -26.17 -11.44
C ASP A 115 -3.86 -27.58 -12.05
N ASN A 116 -5.02 -27.77 -12.70
CA ASN A 116 -5.48 -28.94 -13.46
C ASN A 116 -6.51 -29.90 -12.83
N GLN A 117 -7.18 -29.55 -11.74
CA GLN A 117 -8.51 -30.12 -11.47
C GLN A 117 -9.57 -29.04 -11.64
N SER A 118 -10.63 -29.36 -12.38
CA SER A 118 -11.82 -28.55 -12.63
C SER A 118 -12.63 -28.35 -11.35
N VAL A 119 -12.00 -27.75 -10.33
CA VAL A 119 -12.66 -27.23 -9.14
C VAL A 119 -12.87 -25.75 -9.42
N GLU A 120 -14.13 -25.33 -9.46
CA GLU A 120 -14.48 -23.92 -9.62
C GLU A 120 -13.86 -23.13 -8.44
N THR A 121 -13.01 -22.15 -8.76
CA THR A 121 -12.51 -21.20 -7.77
C THR A 121 -13.70 -20.41 -7.23
N GLU A 122 -13.85 -20.36 -5.90
CA GLU A 122 -14.92 -19.58 -5.30
C GLU A 122 -14.57 -18.09 -5.32
N ASP A 123 -15.53 -17.26 -5.71
CA ASP A 123 -15.37 -15.81 -5.76
C ASP A 123 -15.41 -15.20 -4.35
N SER A 124 -14.25 -14.74 -3.88
CA SER A 124 -14.16 -14.01 -2.62
C SER A 124 -14.77 -12.61 -2.72
N LYS A 125 -15.50 -12.22 -1.67
CA LYS A 125 -15.98 -10.87 -1.34
C LYS A 125 -14.91 -9.99 -0.68
N ASN A 126 -13.70 -10.53 -0.46
CA ASN A 126 -12.55 -9.73 -0.08
C ASN A 126 -12.40 -8.55 -1.04
N GLN A 127 -12.12 -7.37 -0.47
CA GLN A 127 -12.08 -6.13 -1.23
C GLN A 127 -11.11 -6.20 -2.42
N LEU A 128 -9.88 -6.69 -2.21
CA LEU A 128 -8.87 -6.80 -3.28
C LEU A 128 -9.25 -7.84 -4.32
N ALA A 129 -9.96 -8.90 -3.94
CA ALA A 129 -10.48 -9.89 -4.89
C ALA A 129 -11.50 -9.26 -5.85
N ARG A 130 -12.46 -8.49 -5.32
CA ARG A 130 -13.46 -7.75 -6.10
C ARG A 130 -12.82 -6.77 -7.08
N GLU A 131 -11.89 -5.95 -6.60
CA GLU A 131 -11.15 -4.99 -7.41
C GLU A 131 -10.30 -5.68 -8.49
N SER A 132 -9.71 -6.84 -8.18
CA SER A 132 -8.97 -7.62 -9.18
C SER A 132 -9.87 -8.08 -10.32
N ARG A 133 -11.11 -8.52 -10.04
CA ARG A 133 -12.08 -8.93 -11.07
C ARG A 133 -12.47 -7.74 -11.94
N ASP A 134 -12.68 -6.58 -11.35
CA ASP A 134 -13.00 -5.35 -12.09
C ASP A 134 -11.85 -4.93 -13.03
N ILE A 135 -10.60 -5.01 -12.55
CA ILE A 135 -9.41 -4.76 -13.38
C ILE A 135 -9.27 -5.82 -14.49
N SER A 136 -9.54 -7.08 -14.17
CA SER A 136 -9.52 -8.20 -15.13
C SER A 136 -10.43 -7.92 -16.32
N ARG A 137 -11.67 -7.49 -16.06
CA ARG A 137 -12.66 -7.14 -17.11
C ARG A 137 -12.28 -5.89 -17.88
N LYS A 138 -11.87 -4.82 -17.19
CA LYS A 138 -11.56 -3.51 -17.82
C LYS A 138 -10.27 -3.54 -18.65
N GLY A 139 -9.32 -4.39 -18.30
CA GLY A 139 -7.97 -4.44 -18.89
C GLY A 139 -7.79 -5.36 -20.08
N ALA A 140 -8.82 -5.68 -20.86
CA ALA A 140 -8.71 -6.65 -21.96
C ALA A 140 -7.52 -6.32 -22.90
N GLY A 141 -6.63 -7.30 -23.11
CA GLY A 141 -5.44 -7.16 -23.96
C GLY A 141 -4.27 -6.38 -23.34
N LYS A 142 -4.38 -5.95 -22.08
CA LYS A 142 -3.34 -5.18 -21.37
C LYS A 142 -2.64 -6.00 -20.29
N THR A 143 -1.48 -5.54 -19.86
CA THR A 143 -0.89 -5.93 -18.58
C THR A 143 -1.76 -5.37 -17.45
N LYS A 144 -2.15 -6.21 -16.49
CA LYS A 144 -3.09 -5.85 -15.43
C LYS A 144 -2.41 -5.92 -14.08
N ILE A 145 -2.44 -4.80 -13.36
CA ILE A 145 -1.81 -4.67 -12.05
C ILE A 145 -2.88 -4.16 -11.07
N LEU A 146 -2.98 -4.82 -9.92
CA LEU A 146 -3.65 -4.29 -8.74
C LEU A 146 -2.57 -3.86 -7.75
N LEU A 147 -2.52 -2.57 -7.45
CA LEU A 147 -1.54 -1.97 -6.55
C LEU A 147 -2.20 -1.57 -5.24
N PHE A 148 -1.85 -2.26 -4.16
CA PHE A 148 -2.29 -1.94 -2.81
C PHE A 148 -1.32 -0.98 -2.11
N ILE A 149 -1.82 0.10 -1.53
CA ILE A 149 -1.02 1.09 -0.83
C ILE A 149 -1.52 1.24 0.60
N ALA A 150 -0.69 0.87 1.57
CA ALA A 150 -1.04 1.01 2.99
C ALA A 150 0.20 1.37 3.83
N ASN A 151 0.09 1.34 5.16
CA ASN A 151 1.28 1.30 6.00
C ASN A 151 2.04 -0.04 5.80
N SER A 152 3.33 -0.08 6.13
CA SER A 152 4.19 -1.26 5.89
C SER A 152 3.68 -2.57 6.51
N GLU A 153 3.13 -2.53 7.72
CA GLU A 153 2.61 -3.73 8.39
C GLU A 153 1.36 -4.25 7.70
N SER A 154 0.38 -3.37 7.44
CA SER A 154 -0.84 -3.72 6.72
C SER A 154 -0.55 -4.24 5.32
N CYS A 155 0.40 -3.64 4.60
CA CYS A 155 0.84 -4.12 3.29
C CYS A 155 1.25 -5.59 3.36
N ARG A 156 2.15 -5.93 4.28
CA ARG A 156 2.67 -7.30 4.42
C ARG A 156 1.59 -8.29 4.83
N ASN A 157 0.77 -7.93 5.82
CA ASN A 157 -0.25 -8.82 6.35
C ASN A 157 -1.33 -9.10 5.31
N VAL A 158 -1.89 -8.06 4.68
CA VAL A 158 -2.93 -8.19 3.66
C VAL A 158 -2.42 -8.90 2.42
N TYR A 159 -1.23 -8.53 1.92
CA TYR A 159 -0.67 -9.18 0.74
C TYR A 159 -0.45 -10.68 0.97
N ASN A 160 0.14 -11.06 2.11
CA ASN A 160 0.40 -12.47 2.39
C ASN A 160 -0.91 -13.26 2.57
N ASP A 161 -1.91 -12.70 3.27
CA ASP A 161 -3.22 -13.34 3.41
C ASP A 161 -3.86 -13.62 2.04
N VAL A 162 -3.96 -12.59 1.21
CA VAL A 162 -4.65 -12.64 -0.08
C VAL A 162 -3.92 -13.55 -1.08
N VAL A 163 -2.58 -13.52 -1.10
CA VAL A 163 -1.78 -14.41 -1.95
C VAL A 163 -1.86 -15.85 -1.47
N ASN A 164 -1.76 -16.09 -0.16
CA ASN A 164 -1.85 -17.44 0.40
C ASN A 164 -3.20 -18.06 0.10
N ARG A 165 -4.29 -17.28 0.21
CA ARG A 165 -5.66 -17.73 -0.10
C ARG A 165 -5.94 -17.90 -1.59
N ASN A 166 -5.05 -17.45 -2.48
CA ASN A 166 -5.20 -17.55 -3.94
C ASN A 166 -6.55 -17.00 -4.47
N ILE A 167 -6.96 -15.81 -4.01
CA ILE A 167 -8.27 -15.21 -4.32
C ILE A 167 -8.23 -14.06 -5.34
N ILE A 168 -7.05 -13.73 -5.87
CA ILE A 168 -6.88 -12.70 -6.90
C ILE A 168 -7.11 -13.31 -8.28
N SER A 169 -7.72 -12.55 -9.18
CA SER A 169 -7.91 -12.97 -10.57
C SER A 169 -6.57 -13.37 -11.22
N ASN A 170 -6.52 -14.57 -11.81
CA ASN A 170 -5.28 -15.19 -12.31
C ASN A 170 -4.49 -14.35 -13.34
N ASP A 171 -5.15 -13.44 -14.04
CA ASP A 171 -4.56 -12.57 -15.04
C ASP A 171 -4.16 -11.18 -14.51
N VAL A 172 -4.31 -10.95 -13.20
CA VAL A 172 -3.96 -9.70 -12.51
C VAL A 172 -2.76 -9.92 -11.60
N GLN A 173 -1.72 -9.10 -11.78
CA GLN A 173 -0.57 -9.09 -10.88
C GLN A 173 -0.87 -8.22 -9.66
N LEU A 174 -0.98 -8.84 -8.48
CA LEU A 174 -1.05 -8.10 -7.22
C LEU A 174 0.35 -7.60 -6.83
N ALA A 175 0.43 -6.33 -6.44
CA ALA A 175 1.59 -5.73 -5.80
C ALA A 175 1.17 -4.80 -4.68
N TYR A 176 2.11 -4.46 -3.79
CA TYR A 176 1.93 -3.39 -2.82
C TYR A 176 3.12 -2.44 -2.79
N ILE A 177 2.88 -1.23 -2.29
CA ILE A 177 3.92 -0.30 -1.87
C ILE A 177 3.43 0.41 -0.61
N SER A 178 4.29 0.57 0.40
CA SER A 178 3.86 1.28 1.60
C SER A 178 4.01 2.78 1.48
N TRP A 179 3.21 3.53 2.24
CA TRP A 179 3.37 4.99 2.37
C TRP A 179 4.77 5.39 2.86
N GLN A 180 5.39 4.58 3.71
CA GLN A 180 6.77 4.74 4.15
C GLN A 180 7.75 4.61 2.97
N SER A 181 7.61 3.57 2.14
CA SER A 181 8.45 3.39 0.94
C SER A 181 8.25 4.53 -0.06
N ILE A 182 7.00 4.97 -0.29
CA ILE A 182 6.71 6.13 -1.12
C ILE A 182 7.46 7.37 -0.63
N LEU A 183 7.43 7.64 0.68
CA LEU A 183 8.13 8.79 1.26
C LEU A 183 9.65 8.70 1.08
N VAL A 184 10.22 7.51 1.23
CA VAL A 184 11.65 7.26 0.98
C VAL A 184 12.00 7.56 -0.47
N GLU A 185 11.23 7.05 -1.44
CA GLU A 185 11.49 7.29 -2.85
C GLU A 185 11.27 8.75 -3.26
N LEU A 186 10.24 9.42 -2.73
CA LEU A 186 10.04 10.85 -2.92
C LEU A 186 11.25 11.68 -2.47
N LYS A 187 11.82 11.37 -1.30
CA LYS A 187 12.99 12.09 -0.76
C LYS A 187 14.24 11.95 -1.65
N LYS A 188 14.32 10.90 -2.47
CA LYS A 188 15.42 10.69 -3.44
C LYS A 188 15.22 11.48 -4.74
N LEU A 189 13.99 11.88 -5.07
CA LEU A 189 13.72 12.61 -6.30
C LEU A 189 14.27 14.04 -6.20
N LYS A 190 15.05 14.41 -7.22
CA LYS A 190 15.50 15.78 -7.50
C LYS A 190 15.19 16.09 -8.94
N LEU A 191 14.27 17.03 -9.15
CA LEU A 191 13.79 17.42 -10.47
C LEU A 191 14.32 18.80 -10.82
N ASP A 192 14.80 18.97 -12.05
CA ASP A 192 15.39 20.23 -12.49
C ASP A 192 14.34 21.36 -12.62
N ASP A 193 13.09 21.00 -12.91
CA ASP A 193 11.99 21.95 -12.97
C ASP A 193 11.56 22.38 -11.56
N ARG A 194 11.65 23.69 -11.29
CA ARG A 194 11.28 24.30 -10.01
C ARG A 194 9.84 24.01 -9.57
N TYR A 195 8.89 23.92 -10.50
CA TYR A 195 7.48 23.69 -10.18
C TYR A 195 7.25 22.22 -9.85
N TYR A 196 7.91 21.30 -10.56
CA TYR A 196 7.87 19.88 -10.20
C TYR A 196 8.50 19.64 -8.83
N GLN A 197 9.63 20.30 -8.54
CA GLN A 197 10.27 20.16 -7.23
C GLN A 197 9.37 20.66 -6.08
N VAL A 198 8.64 21.78 -6.26
CA VAL A 198 7.67 22.25 -5.25
C VAL A 198 6.59 21.19 -4.98
N ILE A 199 6.05 20.54 -6.02
CA ILE A 199 5.06 19.48 -5.84
C ILE A 199 5.66 18.30 -5.05
N ILE A 200 6.90 17.89 -5.36
CA ILE A 200 7.58 16.82 -4.62
C ILE A 200 7.77 17.20 -3.14
N ASP A 201 8.23 18.42 -2.87
CA ASP A 201 8.48 18.91 -1.50
C ASP A 201 7.18 19.02 -0.68
N ASP A 202 6.08 19.46 -1.30
CA ASP A 202 4.75 19.50 -0.69
C ASP A 202 4.24 18.08 -0.37
N LEU A 203 4.44 17.12 -1.27
CA LEU A 203 4.06 15.72 -1.04
C LEU A 203 4.90 15.08 0.08
N ILE A 204 6.21 15.36 0.14
CA ILE A 204 7.05 14.95 1.26
C ILE A 204 6.50 15.53 2.57
N SER A 205 6.21 16.82 2.60
CA SER A 205 5.67 17.51 3.78
C SER A 205 4.32 16.94 4.23
N LEU A 206 3.44 16.62 3.28
CA LEU A 206 2.15 15.97 3.54
C LEU A 206 2.32 14.61 4.20
N LEU A 207 3.18 13.74 3.64
CA LEU A 207 3.38 12.39 4.16
C LEU A 207 4.10 12.38 5.51
N MET A 208 5.07 13.28 5.72
CA MET A 208 5.70 13.47 7.04
C MET A 208 4.67 13.91 8.08
N LYS A 209 3.81 14.89 7.75
CA LYS A 209 2.74 15.36 8.66
C LYS A 209 1.72 14.26 8.99
N LYS A 210 1.51 13.30 8.08
CA LYS A 210 0.65 12.13 8.30
C LYS A 210 1.32 11.01 9.12
N GLY A 211 2.59 11.14 9.49
CA GLY A 211 3.30 10.21 10.36
C GLY A 211 3.94 9.03 9.62
N PHE A 212 4.18 9.13 8.31
CA PHE A 212 4.79 8.04 7.53
C PHE A 212 6.32 8.02 7.55
N GLU A 213 6.96 8.81 8.41
CA GLU A 213 8.40 8.68 8.59
C GLU A 213 8.71 7.34 9.29
N SER A 214 9.52 6.53 8.63
CA SER A 214 10.10 5.34 9.25
C SER A 214 11.32 5.72 10.09
N PHE A 215 11.60 4.89 11.08
CA PHE A 215 12.89 4.89 11.75
C PHE A 215 14.02 4.78 10.71
N LYS A 216 15.03 5.65 10.80
CA LYS A 216 16.12 5.75 9.79
C LYS A 216 17.39 5.09 10.27
N ASP A 217 17.81 5.37 11.49
CA ASP A 217 19.03 4.85 12.08
C ASP A 217 19.04 5.00 13.60
N MET A 218 19.87 4.20 14.24
CA MET A 218 20.26 4.35 15.65
C MET A 218 21.53 5.21 15.72
N GLN A 219 21.58 6.35 15.01
CA GLN A 219 22.71 7.26 15.20
C GLN A 219 22.54 7.97 16.55
N VAL A 220 23.47 7.66 17.44
CA VAL A 220 23.53 8.21 18.79
C VAL A 220 24.66 9.26 18.77
N ASP A 221 24.30 10.53 18.71
CA ASP A 221 25.25 11.67 18.68
C ASP A 221 25.81 12.01 20.07
N PHE A 222 26.23 11.00 20.82
CA PHE A 222 27.04 11.18 22.02
C PHE A 222 28.03 10.03 22.16
N ASP A 223 29.20 10.33 22.74
CA ASP A 223 30.16 9.30 23.15
C ASP A 223 29.49 8.42 24.20
N VAL A 224 28.98 7.27 23.77
CA VAL A 224 28.49 6.23 24.67
C VAL A 224 29.71 5.55 25.26
N ASP A 225 30.03 5.84 26.52
CA ASP A 225 31.00 5.05 27.28
C ASP A 225 30.31 3.72 27.63
N ILE A 226 30.41 2.75 26.71
CA ILE A 226 29.81 1.42 26.87
C ILE A 226 30.66 0.68 27.91
N ASP A 227 30.16 0.65 29.14
CA ASP A 227 30.70 -0.21 30.19
C ASP A 227 30.51 -1.68 29.79
N GLN A 228 31.58 -2.32 29.31
CA GLN A 228 31.56 -3.71 28.83
C GLN A 228 31.16 -4.70 29.93
N GLU A 229 31.17 -4.31 31.20
CA GLU A 229 30.74 -5.15 32.32
C GLU A 229 29.25 -4.97 32.66
N LYS A 230 28.57 -3.98 32.08
CA LYS A 230 27.13 -3.72 32.28
C LYS A 230 26.32 -4.06 31.04
N PHE A 231 26.01 -5.35 30.89
CA PHE A 231 25.13 -5.84 29.85
C PHE A 231 23.94 -6.61 30.44
N TYR A 232 22.83 -6.63 29.71
CA TYR A 232 21.73 -7.54 29.98
C TYR A 232 22.05 -8.89 29.33
N SER A 233 22.18 -9.92 30.15
CA SER A 233 22.21 -11.31 29.70
C SER A 233 20.84 -11.93 29.88
N PHE A 234 20.22 -12.36 28.79
CA PHE A 234 18.99 -13.15 28.83
C PHE A 234 19.38 -14.63 28.80
N TYR A 235 19.14 -15.33 29.90
CA TYR A 235 19.26 -16.78 29.95
C TYR A 235 17.86 -17.37 29.87
N PRO A 236 17.65 -18.41 29.04
CA PRO A 236 16.43 -19.19 29.15
C PRO A 236 16.38 -19.79 30.56
N THR A 237 15.32 -19.47 31.30
CA THR A 237 14.96 -20.28 32.46
C THR A 237 14.38 -21.57 31.93
N ASP A 238 15.07 -22.69 32.14
CA ASP A 238 14.50 -24.02 31.96
C ASP A 238 13.39 -24.22 33.00
N SER A 239 12.23 -23.61 32.79
CA SER A 239 11.00 -24.04 33.43
C SER A 239 10.49 -25.23 32.63
N SER A 240 10.78 -26.43 33.13
CA SER A 240 10.22 -27.69 32.65
C SER A 240 8.74 -27.85 33.01
N ASP A 241 7.96 -26.77 32.89
CA ASP A 241 6.51 -26.74 33.02
C ASP A 241 6.00 -25.58 32.17
N SER A 242 5.65 -25.87 30.93
CA SER A 242 4.87 -24.98 30.07
C SER A 242 3.64 -25.74 29.59
N ASP A 243 2.78 -26.10 30.53
CA ASP A 243 1.37 -26.27 30.21
C ASP A 243 0.84 -24.87 29.86
N PHE A 244 0.70 -24.62 28.56
CA PHE A 244 0.01 -23.43 28.05
C PHE A 244 -1.49 -23.58 28.32
N GLU A 245 -1.91 -23.41 29.57
CA GLU A 245 -3.28 -23.02 29.88
C GLU A 245 -3.41 -21.50 29.93
N SER A 246 -4.36 -21.02 29.13
CA SER A 246 -4.72 -19.63 28.91
C SER A 246 -5.11 -18.87 30.20
N ASN A 247 -4.83 -17.56 30.18
CA ASN A 247 -5.24 -16.49 31.10
C ASN A 247 -4.38 -16.27 32.36
N SER A 248 -3.59 -15.20 32.35
CA SER A 248 -3.77 -14.12 33.35
C SER A 248 -2.90 -12.88 33.09
N LYS A 249 -3.44 -11.74 33.50
CA LYS A 249 -2.94 -10.37 33.34
C LYS A 249 -1.53 -10.18 33.92
N ILE A 250 -0.66 -9.50 33.17
CA ILE A 250 0.63 -9.03 33.66
C ILE A 250 0.39 -7.79 34.56
N LYS A 251 0.68 -7.91 35.86
CA LYS A 251 0.85 -6.76 36.76
C LYS A 251 2.28 -6.25 36.62
N GLY A 252 2.44 -5.01 36.20
CA GLY A 252 3.73 -4.31 36.28
C GLY A 252 4.16 -4.17 37.73
N ALA A 253 5.35 -4.66 38.07
CA ALA A 253 5.99 -4.39 39.34
C ALA A 253 6.80 -3.10 39.21
N ASN A 254 6.40 -2.07 39.97
CA ASN A 254 7.26 -0.95 40.32
C ASN A 254 8.36 -1.42 41.27
N THR A 255 9.60 -1.00 41.02
CA THR A 255 10.71 -0.85 41.99
C THR A 255 11.91 -0.32 41.16
N LEU A 256 12.57 0.80 41.45
CA LEU A 256 12.53 1.84 42.48
C LEU A 256 12.88 3.17 41.80
#